data_AF-A0A4R4X3J1-F1
#
_entry.id   AF-A0A4R4X3J1-F1
#
_cell.length_a   1.000
_cell.length_b   1.000
_cell.length_c   1.000
_cell.angle_alpha   90.00
_cell.angle_beta   90.00
_cell.angle_gamma   90.00
#
_symmetry.space_group_name_H-M   'P 1'
#
loop_
_entity.id
_entity.type
_entity.pdbx_description
1 polymer ?
#
loop_
_entity_poly.entity_id
_entity_poly.type
_entity_poly.pdbx_seq_one_letter_code
_entity_poly.pdbx_strand_id
1 'polypeptide(L)'
;MAALVALTVTGCGAGTEPTGTVDAAIDTAAPAARTSYPLAFDNCGMQVTFAKPPQRVLILNGTSVGEVESFILLGLEKTVLANAQSYGVSDDPSMIDKIKALPTGGLTLNKNFDVPAEHVLKLKPDLVVSTWSGGFDAKKGFATREQLAASGITSLVNPVNCAMGKPEATEEEQRAYRNQSINSSLEFISLLGRIFDVQQRALDLISDLRARVETVRQRVAGLPAKKVLVAYPGMAMMNANGLPAVMTGGIYDDVIKAAGGVNAFAGQTSDATRTLNKEQLATAQVDVLVVGLFTPQEKGEEEAAKLFAAYPNWAASKSKTYTVVSDGVYLGPLNAWAVEKISKVVHPGD
;
A
#
# COMPACT_ATOMS: atom_id res chain seq x y z
N MET A 1 20.10 -62.64 25.91
CA MET A 1 18.85 -63.09 26.56
C MET A 1 18.45 -62.02 27.56
N ALA A 2 17.22 -61.46 27.42
CA ALA A 2 16.48 -60.65 28.41
C ALA A 2 17.08 -59.28 28.82
N ALA A 3 16.35 -58.19 29.02
CA ALA A 3 14.93 -57.88 28.81
C ALA A 3 14.77 -56.35 28.74
N LEU A 4 13.78 -55.95 27.95
CA LEU A 4 13.16 -54.63 27.84
C LEU A 4 12.53 -54.20 29.18
N VAL A 5 12.71 -52.94 29.60
CA VAL A 5 11.76 -52.25 30.48
C VAL A 5 11.59 -50.82 29.95
N ALA A 6 10.40 -50.56 29.40
CA ALA A 6 9.93 -49.25 29.02
C ALA A 6 9.27 -48.58 30.24
N LEU A 7 9.57 -47.29 30.45
CA LEU A 7 8.83 -46.41 31.37
C LEU A 7 8.39 -45.18 30.59
N THR A 8 7.10 -45.14 30.30
CA THR A 8 6.38 -43.98 29.77
C THR A 8 5.98 -43.07 30.93
N VAL A 9 6.42 -41.81 30.93
CA VAL A 9 5.84 -40.76 31.76
C VAL A 9 5.18 -39.74 30.83
N THR A 10 3.85 -39.76 30.83
CA THR A 10 2.96 -38.70 30.36
C THR A 10 2.95 -37.56 31.38
N GLY A 11 3.29 -36.35 30.95
CA GLY A 11 3.14 -35.13 31.74
C GLY A 11 2.58 -34.01 30.87
N CYS A 12 1.29 -33.70 31.08
CA CYS A 12 0.58 -32.59 30.46
C CYS A 12 0.96 -31.24 31.10
N GLY A 13 1.04 -30.20 30.25
CA GLY A 13 0.32 -28.94 30.46
C GLY A 13 1.00 -27.85 31.31
N ALA A 14 1.53 -26.84 30.61
CA ALA A 14 1.40 -25.45 31.02
C ALA A 14 1.13 -24.63 29.76
N GLY A 15 -0.05 -24.01 29.68
CA GLY A 15 -0.51 -23.25 28.54
C GLY A 15 0.31 -21.98 28.35
N THR A 16 0.84 -21.81 27.15
CA THR A 16 1.29 -20.52 26.64
C THR A 16 0.15 -19.95 25.81
N GLU A 17 -0.46 -18.87 26.30
CA GLU A 17 -1.28 -17.98 25.47
C GLU A 17 -0.42 -17.49 24.29
N PRO A 18 -0.91 -17.59 23.04
CA PRO A 18 -0.18 -17.03 21.91
C PRO A 18 -0.50 -15.54 21.82
N THR A 19 0.28 -14.71 22.50
CA THR A 19 0.46 -13.30 22.11
C THR A 19 1.31 -13.27 20.83
N GLY A 20 0.66 -13.57 19.71
CA GLY A 20 1.29 -13.57 18.39
C GLY A 20 1.41 -12.16 17.84
N THR A 21 2.58 -11.53 18.00
CA THR A 21 3.05 -10.52 17.06
C THR A 21 3.34 -11.21 15.73
N VAL A 22 2.82 -10.65 14.64
CA VAL A 22 2.83 -11.32 13.32
C VAL A 22 4.13 -11.02 12.57
N ASP A 23 5.27 -11.44 13.11
CA ASP A 23 6.52 -11.55 12.35
C ASP A 23 6.65 -12.98 11.80
N ALA A 24 5.77 -13.34 10.85
CA ALA A 24 5.91 -14.56 10.08
C ALA A 24 6.59 -14.21 8.75
N ALA A 25 7.87 -14.57 8.62
CA ALA A 25 8.54 -14.60 7.34
C ALA A 25 7.67 -15.36 6.33
N ILE A 26 7.39 -14.74 5.18
CA ILE A 26 6.58 -15.35 4.12
C ILE A 26 7.41 -16.44 3.45
N ASP A 27 7.30 -17.67 3.94
CA ASP A 27 7.85 -18.87 3.31
C ASP A 27 6.88 -19.34 2.22
N THR A 28 7.34 -19.31 0.96
CA THR A 28 6.56 -19.69 -0.22
C THR A 28 6.76 -21.17 -0.60
N ALA A 29 7.51 -21.97 0.16
CA ALA A 29 7.91 -23.31 -0.22
C ALA A 29 6.94 -24.44 0.19
N ALA A 30 5.95 -24.19 1.06
CA ALA A 30 5.01 -25.21 1.56
C ALA A 30 3.54 -24.90 1.18
N PRO A 31 2.68 -25.92 0.98
CA PRO A 31 1.25 -25.70 0.74
C PRO A 31 0.63 -24.94 1.92
N ALA A 32 -0.14 -23.89 1.63
CA ALA A 32 -0.74 -23.11 2.70
C ALA A 32 -1.87 -23.89 3.40
N ALA A 33 -1.77 -24.02 4.72
CA ALA A 33 -2.85 -24.55 5.53
C ALA A 33 -4.04 -23.58 5.57
N ARG A 34 -5.26 -24.14 5.64
CA ARG A 34 -6.51 -23.40 5.85
C ARG A 34 -6.45 -22.54 7.12
N THR A 35 -7.16 -21.42 7.13
CA THR A 35 -7.27 -20.57 8.32
C THR A 35 -8.11 -21.27 9.38
N SER A 36 -7.57 -21.39 10.59
CA SER A 36 -8.36 -21.77 11.76
C SER A 36 -9.07 -20.53 12.31
N TYR A 37 -10.39 -20.63 12.48
CA TYR A 37 -11.21 -19.60 13.11
C TYR A 37 -11.66 -20.05 14.51
N PRO A 38 -11.80 -19.14 15.48
CA PRO A 38 -11.63 -17.69 15.36
C PRO A 38 -10.17 -17.28 15.14
N LEU A 39 -9.94 -16.37 14.18
CA LEU A 39 -8.64 -15.77 13.93
C LEU A 39 -8.61 -14.43 14.68
N ALA A 40 -7.71 -14.30 15.65
CA ALA A 40 -7.58 -13.09 16.45
C ALA A 40 -6.13 -12.59 16.44
N PHE A 41 -5.95 -11.27 16.31
CA PHE A 41 -4.65 -10.60 16.38
C PHE A 41 -4.82 -9.12 16.73
N ASP A 42 -3.75 -8.47 17.19
CA ASP A 42 -3.74 -7.02 17.33
C ASP A 42 -3.61 -6.34 15.96
N ASN A 43 -4.47 -5.36 15.70
CA ASN A 43 -4.33 -4.48 14.55
C ASN A 43 -4.36 -3.03 15.02
N CYS A 44 -3.18 -2.40 15.06
CA CYS A 44 -2.96 -1.00 15.44
C CYS A 44 -3.41 -0.65 16.87
N GLY A 45 -3.18 -1.56 17.82
CA GLY A 45 -3.55 -1.39 19.24
C GLY A 45 -5.00 -1.75 19.56
N MET A 46 -5.69 -2.46 18.66
CA MET A 46 -7.00 -3.02 18.92
C MET A 46 -7.01 -4.50 18.55
N GLN A 47 -7.42 -5.33 19.50
CA GLN A 47 -7.66 -6.75 19.27
C GLN A 47 -8.84 -6.91 18.30
N VAL A 48 -8.58 -7.50 17.13
CA VAL A 48 -9.62 -7.87 16.17
C VAL A 48 -9.83 -9.38 16.21
N THR A 49 -11.06 -9.84 15.96
CA THR A 49 -11.40 -11.26 15.92
C THR A 49 -12.34 -11.54 14.76
N PHE A 50 -11.92 -12.45 13.88
CA PHE A 50 -12.72 -12.96 12.79
C PHE A 50 -13.26 -14.33 13.20
N ALA A 51 -14.58 -14.48 13.29
CA ALA A 51 -15.20 -15.79 13.56
C ALA A 51 -15.25 -16.69 12.31
N LYS A 52 -15.15 -16.10 11.12
CA LYS A 52 -15.17 -16.73 9.79
C LYS A 52 -14.64 -15.71 8.76
N PRO A 53 -14.37 -16.11 7.50
CA PRO A 53 -14.04 -15.16 6.43
C PRO A 53 -15.14 -14.09 6.27
N PRO A 54 -14.80 -12.79 6.21
CA PRO A 54 -15.77 -11.72 5.94
C PRO A 54 -16.48 -11.91 4.59
N GLN A 55 -17.72 -11.45 4.49
CA GLN A 55 -18.58 -11.57 3.30
C GLN A 55 -19.20 -10.24 2.86
N ARG A 56 -19.07 -9.18 3.66
CA ARG A 56 -19.68 -7.86 3.44
C ARG A 56 -18.67 -6.77 3.77
N VAL A 57 -17.72 -6.57 2.87
CA VAL A 57 -16.58 -5.68 3.08
C VAL A 57 -16.89 -4.28 2.56
N LEU A 58 -16.69 -3.28 3.42
CA LEU A 58 -16.62 -1.88 3.00
C LEU A 58 -15.14 -1.46 2.95
N ILE A 59 -14.67 -1.09 1.76
CA ILE A 59 -13.33 -0.50 1.57
C ILE A 59 -13.49 1.03 1.59
N LEU A 60 -12.95 1.67 2.63
CA LEU A 60 -12.98 3.13 2.76
C LEU A 60 -12.07 3.78 1.73
N ASN A 61 -12.37 5.02 1.34
CA ASN A 61 -11.45 5.81 0.56
C ASN A 61 -10.18 6.12 1.38
N GLY A 62 -9.08 6.43 0.71
CA GLY A 62 -7.81 6.70 1.35
C GLY A 62 -6.83 7.40 0.42
N THR A 63 -5.57 7.43 0.83
CA THR A 63 -4.48 8.04 0.04
C THR A 63 -3.90 7.10 -1.02
N SER A 64 -4.55 5.97 -1.28
CA SER A 64 -4.14 4.90 -2.21
C SER A 64 -5.38 4.14 -2.72
N VAL A 65 -5.21 3.36 -3.78
CA VAL A 65 -6.17 2.34 -4.28
C VAL A 65 -5.69 0.90 -4.01
N GLY A 66 -4.58 0.75 -3.28
CA GLY A 66 -3.92 -0.55 -3.07
C GLY A 66 -4.75 -1.57 -2.30
N GLU A 67 -5.66 -1.14 -1.42
CA GLU A 67 -6.58 -2.07 -0.74
C GLU A 67 -7.54 -2.72 -1.74
N VAL A 68 -8.24 -1.94 -2.57
CA VAL A 68 -9.18 -2.50 -3.55
C VAL A 68 -8.50 -3.38 -4.59
N GLU A 69 -7.30 -3.01 -5.04
CA GLU A 69 -6.51 -3.82 -5.96
C GLU A 69 -6.11 -5.17 -5.34
N SER A 70 -5.73 -5.17 -4.06
CA SER A 70 -5.39 -6.39 -3.33
C SER A 70 -6.59 -7.32 -3.26
N PHE A 71 -7.79 -6.79 -3.03
CA PHE A 71 -9.03 -7.58 -3.06
C PHE A 71 -9.31 -8.19 -4.42
N ILE A 72 -9.14 -7.41 -5.50
CA ILE A 72 -9.34 -7.87 -6.87
C ILE A 72 -8.34 -8.97 -7.24
N LEU A 73 -7.04 -8.76 -7.00
CA LEU A 73 -6.01 -9.74 -7.32
C LEU A 73 -6.11 -11.02 -6.48
N LEU A 74 -6.63 -10.91 -5.26
CA LEU A 74 -6.98 -12.06 -4.43
C LEU A 74 -8.34 -12.68 -4.78
N GLY A 75 -9.03 -12.23 -5.82
CA GLY A 75 -10.33 -12.78 -6.24
C GLY A 75 -11.41 -12.70 -5.17
N LEU A 76 -11.41 -11.60 -4.40
CA LEU A 76 -12.32 -11.33 -3.27
C LEU A 76 -13.46 -10.37 -3.63
N GLU A 77 -13.66 -10.07 -4.92
CA GLU A 77 -14.62 -9.06 -5.40
C GLU A 77 -16.04 -9.34 -4.90
N LYS A 78 -16.43 -10.62 -4.82
CA LYS A 78 -17.75 -11.05 -4.34
C LYS A 78 -18.01 -10.73 -2.86
N THR A 79 -16.96 -10.51 -2.07
CA THR A 79 -17.08 -10.13 -0.66
C THR A 79 -17.23 -8.62 -0.48
N VAL A 80 -16.94 -7.83 -1.51
CA VAL A 80 -17.00 -6.37 -1.46
C VAL A 80 -18.46 -5.92 -1.52
N LEU A 81 -18.97 -5.41 -0.40
CA LEU A 81 -20.28 -4.79 -0.30
C LEU A 81 -20.27 -3.39 -0.93
N ALA A 82 -19.20 -2.65 -0.67
CA ALA A 82 -19.03 -1.29 -1.14
C ALA A 82 -17.54 -0.92 -1.23
N ASN A 83 -17.17 -0.26 -2.31
CA ASN A 83 -15.85 0.29 -2.53
C ASN A 83 -15.93 1.83 -2.67
N ALA A 84 -15.02 2.54 -2.00
CA ALA A 84 -14.87 3.98 -2.11
C ALA A 84 -13.52 4.41 -2.73
N GLN A 85 -12.62 3.47 -3.07
CA GLN A 85 -11.33 3.76 -3.70
C GLN A 85 -11.43 3.75 -5.22
N SER A 86 -10.99 4.82 -5.89
CA SER A 86 -10.85 4.87 -7.36
C SER A 86 -10.01 6.06 -7.80
N TYR A 87 -9.02 5.83 -8.65
CA TYR A 87 -8.29 6.88 -9.38
C TYR A 87 -8.77 7.05 -10.82
N GLY A 88 -9.40 6.01 -11.40
CA GLY A 88 -9.77 6.00 -12.82
C GLY A 88 -8.57 5.89 -13.79
N VAL A 89 -7.36 5.69 -13.25
CA VAL A 89 -6.11 5.42 -13.98
C VAL A 89 -5.32 4.40 -13.17
N SER A 90 -4.48 3.59 -13.82
CA SER A 90 -3.66 2.58 -13.13
C SER A 90 -2.41 2.23 -13.92
N ASP A 91 -1.38 1.75 -13.22
CA ASP A 91 -0.20 1.14 -13.83
C ASP A 91 -0.49 -0.20 -14.51
N ASP A 92 -1.53 -0.91 -14.05
CA ASP A 92 -2.19 -2.01 -14.76
C ASP A 92 -3.56 -1.52 -15.28
N PRO A 93 -3.70 -1.21 -16.59
CA PRO A 93 -4.96 -0.76 -17.16
C PRO A 93 -6.15 -1.69 -16.92
N SER A 94 -5.91 -2.98 -16.66
CA SER A 94 -6.98 -3.93 -16.34
C SER A 94 -7.68 -3.61 -15.01
N MET A 95 -7.04 -2.89 -14.09
CA MET A 95 -7.62 -2.51 -12.80
C MET A 95 -8.69 -1.45 -12.91
N ILE A 96 -8.62 -0.58 -13.93
CA ILE A 96 -9.56 0.54 -14.09
C ILE A 96 -11.00 0.02 -14.18
N ASP A 97 -11.24 -0.93 -15.10
CA ASP A 97 -12.58 -1.50 -15.28
C ASP A 97 -12.96 -2.45 -14.14
N LYS A 98 -12.01 -3.18 -13.57
CA LYS A 98 -12.27 -4.08 -12.42
C LYS A 98 -12.70 -3.32 -11.17
N ILE A 99 -12.02 -2.23 -10.83
CA ILE A 99 -12.38 -1.36 -9.70
C ILE A 99 -13.74 -0.70 -9.95
N LYS A 100 -13.96 -0.20 -11.17
CA LYS A 100 -15.24 0.42 -11.56
C LYS A 100 -16.43 -0.55 -11.49
N ALA A 101 -16.20 -1.84 -11.70
CA ALA A 101 -17.23 -2.86 -11.63
C ALA A 101 -17.67 -3.23 -10.21
N LEU A 102 -16.89 -2.87 -9.18
CA LEU A 102 -17.26 -3.13 -7.79
C LEU A 102 -18.44 -2.25 -7.36
N PRO A 103 -19.32 -2.77 -6.49
CA PRO A 103 -20.43 -1.98 -5.98
C PRO A 103 -19.89 -0.80 -5.18
N THR A 104 -20.49 0.38 -5.34
CA THR A 104 -20.22 1.54 -4.48
C THR A 104 -21.11 1.57 -3.24
N GLY A 105 -22.05 0.63 -3.10
CA GLY A 105 -23.02 0.60 -2.01
C GLY A 105 -23.96 1.80 -1.94
N GLY A 106 -24.02 2.65 -2.98
CA GLY A 106 -24.74 3.93 -2.91
C GLY A 106 -24.13 4.89 -1.89
N LEU A 107 -22.81 4.79 -1.66
CA LEU A 107 -22.06 5.72 -0.82
C LEU A 107 -22.12 7.14 -1.38
N THR A 108 -22.38 8.10 -0.51
CA THR A 108 -22.17 9.52 -0.80
C THR A 108 -20.94 9.96 -0.02
N LEU A 109 -19.88 10.30 -0.74
CA LEU A 109 -18.65 10.77 -0.11
C LEU A 109 -18.81 12.23 0.32
N ASN A 110 -18.10 12.63 1.38
CA ASN A 110 -18.04 14.04 1.79
C ASN A 110 -17.19 14.86 0.79
N LYS A 111 -17.02 16.16 1.05
CA LYS A 111 -16.23 17.07 0.19
C LYS A 111 -14.74 16.70 0.07
N ASN A 112 -14.23 15.89 1.01
CA ASN A 112 -12.87 15.38 1.03
C ASN A 112 -12.79 13.95 0.49
N PHE A 113 -13.87 13.45 -0.12
CA PHE A 113 -13.99 12.11 -0.66
C PHE A 113 -13.97 10.99 0.39
N ASP A 114 -14.22 11.29 1.67
CA ASP A 114 -14.29 10.27 2.73
C ASP A 114 -15.70 9.70 2.89
N VAL A 115 -15.80 8.52 3.51
CA VAL A 115 -17.08 7.86 3.84
C VAL A 115 -17.53 8.28 5.25
N PRO A 116 -18.68 8.98 5.38
CA PRO A 116 -19.19 9.38 6.69
C PRO A 116 -19.65 8.20 7.57
N ALA A 117 -19.63 8.37 8.89
CA ALA A 117 -19.99 7.34 9.86
C ALA A 117 -21.39 6.73 9.62
N GLU A 118 -22.38 7.57 9.30
CA GLU A 118 -23.76 7.16 9.07
C GLU A 118 -23.88 6.22 7.87
N HIS A 119 -23.06 6.40 6.84
CA HIS A 119 -23.04 5.54 5.66
C HIS A 119 -22.45 4.16 6.01
N VAL A 120 -21.37 4.12 6.79
CA VAL A 120 -20.77 2.86 7.26
C VAL A 120 -21.81 2.05 8.06
N LEU A 121 -22.44 2.67 9.06
CA LEU A 121 -23.39 2.02 9.95
C LEU A 121 -24.66 1.58 9.22
N LYS A 122 -25.13 2.36 8.25
CA LYS A 122 -26.30 2.03 7.42
C LYS A 122 -26.08 0.80 6.55
N LEU A 123 -24.87 0.64 5.99
CA LEU A 123 -24.54 -0.47 5.10
C LEU A 123 -24.42 -1.81 5.84
N LYS A 124 -24.17 -1.78 7.16
CA LYS A 124 -23.96 -2.97 8.00
C LYS A 124 -22.96 -3.95 7.36
N PRO A 125 -21.73 -3.50 7.06
CA PRO A 125 -20.65 -4.41 6.67
C PRO A 125 -20.28 -5.34 7.83
N ASP A 126 -19.63 -6.47 7.55
CA ASP A 126 -19.00 -7.30 8.59
C ASP A 126 -17.52 -6.96 8.78
N LEU A 127 -16.90 -6.33 7.77
CA LEU A 127 -15.55 -5.78 7.82
C LEU A 127 -15.50 -4.39 7.17
N VAL A 128 -14.87 -3.43 7.86
CA VAL A 128 -14.43 -2.15 7.28
C VAL A 128 -12.92 -2.14 7.15
N VAL A 129 -12.42 -1.93 5.93
CA VAL A 129 -10.98 -1.83 5.63
C VAL A 129 -10.62 -0.38 5.39
N SER A 130 -9.54 0.09 6.03
CA SER A 130 -9.00 1.44 5.83
C SER A 130 -7.51 1.40 5.51
N THR A 131 -7.08 2.27 4.60
CA THR A 131 -5.65 2.49 4.28
C THR A 131 -4.87 2.97 5.50
N TRP A 132 -5.49 3.63 6.48
CA TRP A 132 -4.82 4.35 7.56
C TRP A 132 -5.70 4.50 8.80
N SER A 133 -5.08 4.69 9.98
CA SER A 133 -5.84 4.83 11.24
C SER A 133 -6.75 6.05 11.28
N GLY A 134 -6.35 7.15 10.60
CA GLY A 134 -7.16 8.37 10.53
C GLY A 134 -8.51 8.21 9.82
N GLY A 135 -8.73 7.09 9.10
CA GLY A 135 -10.03 6.73 8.53
C GLY A 135 -11.11 6.41 9.58
N PHE A 136 -10.74 6.33 10.86
CA PHE A 136 -11.65 6.10 11.99
C PHE A 136 -11.69 7.28 12.99
N ASP A 137 -11.26 8.48 12.57
CA ASP A 137 -11.24 9.67 13.42
C ASP A 137 -12.63 10.33 13.56
N ALA A 138 -13.23 10.21 14.74
CA ALA A 138 -14.52 10.84 15.06
C ALA A 138 -14.53 12.36 14.83
N LYS A 139 -13.39 13.05 15.00
CA LYS A 139 -13.30 14.51 14.80
C LYS A 139 -13.54 14.91 13.35
N LYS A 140 -13.38 13.98 12.42
CA LYS A 140 -13.65 14.14 10.99
C LYS A 140 -15.04 13.65 10.57
N GLY A 141 -15.85 13.19 11.53
CA GLY A 141 -17.18 12.62 11.26
C GLY A 141 -17.16 11.17 10.78
N PHE A 142 -16.06 10.44 11.01
CA PHE A 142 -15.94 9.03 10.65
C PHE A 142 -16.39 8.13 11.82
N ALA A 143 -16.78 6.90 11.49
CA ALA A 143 -17.11 5.90 12.51
C ALA A 143 -15.82 5.51 13.24
N THR A 144 -15.84 5.43 14.56
CA THR A 144 -14.67 4.92 15.31
C THR A 144 -14.64 3.40 15.30
N ARG A 145 -13.46 2.83 15.55
CA ARG A 145 -13.31 1.37 15.61
C ARG A 145 -14.09 0.76 16.78
N GLU A 146 -14.22 1.47 17.89
CA GLU A 146 -15.02 1.06 19.05
C GLU A 146 -16.52 1.08 18.74
N GLN A 147 -17.01 2.09 18.02
CA GLN A 147 -18.41 2.16 17.58
C GLN A 147 -18.75 1.00 16.63
N LEU A 148 -17.84 0.68 15.70
CA LEU A 148 -17.97 -0.45 14.80
C LEU A 148 -17.98 -1.77 15.57
N ALA A 149 -17.03 -1.99 16.48
CA ALA A 149 -16.95 -3.19 17.30
C ALA A 149 -18.22 -3.37 18.17
N ALA A 150 -18.72 -2.31 18.79
CA ALA A 150 -19.97 -2.33 19.55
C ALA A 150 -21.20 -2.68 18.70
N SER A 151 -21.11 -2.47 17.38
CA SER A 151 -22.14 -2.83 16.40
C SER A 151 -21.89 -4.20 15.74
N GLY A 152 -20.89 -4.96 16.19
CA GLY A 152 -20.52 -6.26 15.63
C GLY A 152 -19.77 -6.18 14.29
N ILE A 153 -19.21 -5.02 13.95
CA ILE A 153 -18.48 -4.77 12.71
C ILE A 153 -16.98 -4.80 13.01
N THR A 154 -16.23 -5.65 12.30
CA THR A 154 -14.77 -5.70 12.44
C THR A 154 -14.14 -4.53 11.67
N SER A 155 -13.06 -3.96 12.20
CA SER A 155 -12.29 -2.92 11.51
C SER A 155 -10.85 -3.37 11.29
N LEU A 156 -10.32 -3.13 10.09
CA LEU A 156 -8.95 -3.46 9.70
C LEU A 156 -8.28 -2.20 9.13
N VAL A 157 -7.15 -1.83 9.69
CA VAL A 157 -6.23 -0.84 9.17
C VAL A 157 -5.06 -1.56 8.50
N ASN A 158 -4.59 -1.07 7.37
CA ASN A 158 -3.34 -1.54 6.76
C ASN A 158 -2.18 -1.43 7.80
N PRO A 159 -1.57 -2.54 8.25
CA PRO A 159 -0.70 -2.53 9.43
C PRO A 159 0.49 -1.55 9.34
N VAL A 160 1.06 -1.38 8.15
CA VAL A 160 2.20 -0.46 7.97
C VAL A 160 1.79 1.02 8.06
N ASN A 161 0.48 1.31 8.06
CA ASN A 161 -0.10 2.64 8.20
C ASN A 161 -0.76 2.87 9.56
N CYS A 162 -0.50 2.02 10.57
CA CYS A 162 -1.09 2.19 11.91
C CYS A 162 -0.80 3.57 12.53
N ALA A 163 0.39 4.14 12.32
CA ALA A 163 0.73 5.47 12.84
C ALA A 163 0.04 6.62 12.07
N MET A 164 -0.39 6.38 10.84
CA MET A 164 -0.89 7.44 9.96
C MET A 164 -2.27 7.92 10.46
N GLY A 165 -2.33 9.19 10.88
CA GLY A 165 -3.55 9.78 11.45
C GLY A 165 -3.85 9.35 12.89
N LYS A 166 -2.89 8.73 13.59
CA LYS A 166 -3.00 8.32 15.00
C LYS A 166 -2.04 9.18 15.86
N PRO A 167 -2.53 10.20 16.59
CA PRO A 167 -1.67 11.07 17.40
C PRO A 167 -0.86 10.32 18.47
N GLU A 168 -1.48 9.30 19.09
CA GLU A 168 -0.89 8.46 20.15
C GLU A 168 -0.26 7.18 19.58
N ALA A 169 0.32 7.25 18.37
CA ALA A 169 0.97 6.09 17.76
C ALA A 169 2.23 5.71 18.53
N THR A 170 2.44 4.41 18.72
CA THR A 170 3.65 3.89 19.38
C THR A 170 4.89 4.10 18.51
N GLU A 171 6.07 4.08 19.12
CA GLU A 171 7.33 4.16 18.36
C GLU A 171 7.49 3.00 17.36
N GLU A 172 6.89 1.85 17.62
CA GLU A 172 6.89 0.72 16.68
C GLU A 172 6.03 1.01 15.46
N GLU A 173 4.79 1.49 15.65
CA GLU A 173 3.91 1.90 14.55
C GLU A 173 4.55 3.02 13.71
N GLN A 174 5.21 3.97 14.37
CA GLN A 174 5.94 5.06 13.72
C GLN A 174 7.14 4.56 12.92
N ARG A 175 7.90 3.59 13.45
CA ARG A 175 8.99 2.94 12.70
C ARG A 175 8.46 2.18 11.49
N ALA A 176 7.39 1.40 11.64
CA ALA A 176 6.77 0.67 10.52
C ALA A 176 6.32 1.64 9.42
N TYR A 177 5.65 2.73 9.79
CA TYR A 177 5.22 3.77 8.84
C TYR A 177 6.39 4.45 8.11
N ARG A 178 7.49 4.78 8.82
CA ARG A 178 8.69 5.36 8.18
C ARG A 178 9.40 4.37 7.24
N ASN A 179 9.34 3.07 7.55
CA ASN A 179 10.05 2.01 6.85
C ASN A 179 9.15 1.22 5.87
N GLN A 180 8.08 1.86 5.39
CA GLN A 180 7.25 1.29 4.32
C GLN A 180 8.10 0.82 3.15
N SER A 181 7.73 -0.32 2.58
CA SER A 181 8.47 -0.94 1.48
C SER A 181 7.54 -1.77 0.60
N ILE A 182 8.04 -2.25 -0.52
CA ILE A 182 7.34 -3.22 -1.36
C ILE A 182 6.94 -4.45 -0.52
N ASN A 183 7.76 -4.85 0.45
CA ASN A 183 7.45 -5.97 1.33
C ASN A 183 6.21 -5.70 2.20
N SER A 184 5.99 -4.45 2.63
CA SER A 184 4.79 -4.07 3.37
C SER A 184 3.50 -4.28 2.56
N SER A 185 3.56 -4.07 1.23
CA SER A 185 2.46 -4.39 0.34
C SER A 185 2.20 -5.90 0.23
N LEU A 186 3.27 -6.70 0.17
CA LEU A 186 3.16 -8.18 0.16
C LEU A 186 2.62 -8.72 1.50
N GLU A 187 3.01 -8.12 2.62
CA GLU A 187 2.50 -8.47 3.95
C GLU A 187 0.99 -8.22 4.07
N PHE A 188 0.49 -7.11 3.50
CA PHE A 188 -0.94 -6.85 3.50
C PHE A 188 -1.71 -7.87 2.65
N ILE A 189 -1.17 -8.27 1.48
CA ILE A 189 -1.73 -9.35 0.66
C ILE A 189 -1.77 -10.68 1.45
N SER A 190 -0.70 -11.00 2.17
CA SER A 190 -0.62 -12.20 3.02
C SER A 190 -1.65 -12.15 4.15
N LEU A 191 -1.82 -10.99 4.80
CA LEU A 191 -2.82 -10.78 5.84
C LEU A 191 -4.23 -11.00 5.32
N LEU A 192 -4.58 -10.42 4.16
CA LEU A 192 -5.86 -10.66 3.50
C LEU A 192 -6.04 -12.15 3.14
N GLY A 193 -4.98 -12.80 2.64
CA GLY A 193 -4.96 -14.24 2.38
C GLY A 193 -5.38 -15.07 3.60
N ARG A 194 -4.89 -14.71 4.79
CA ARG A 194 -5.28 -15.36 6.06
C ARG A 194 -6.68 -14.99 6.50
N ILE A 195 -7.08 -13.73 6.42
CA ILE A 195 -8.41 -13.26 6.86
C ILE A 195 -9.52 -13.92 6.04
N PHE A 196 -9.30 -14.10 4.73
CA PHE A 196 -10.30 -14.62 3.79
C PHE A 196 -10.16 -16.10 3.43
N ASP A 197 -9.22 -16.82 4.05
CA ASP A 197 -8.94 -18.24 3.78
C ASP A 197 -8.59 -18.52 2.29
N VAL A 198 -7.75 -17.64 1.72
CA VAL A 198 -7.23 -17.71 0.34
C VAL A 198 -5.70 -17.66 0.27
N GLN A 199 -5.03 -18.22 1.28
CA GLN A 199 -3.59 -18.17 1.48
C GLN A 199 -2.80 -18.67 0.28
N GLN A 200 -3.22 -19.76 -0.37
CA GLN A 200 -2.50 -20.27 -1.54
C GLN A 200 -2.49 -19.23 -2.67
N ARG A 201 -3.63 -18.58 -2.93
CA ARG A 201 -3.72 -17.51 -3.93
C ARG A 201 -2.86 -16.31 -3.54
N ALA A 202 -2.82 -15.97 -2.25
CA ALA A 202 -1.94 -14.92 -1.75
C ALA A 202 -0.46 -15.27 -1.93
N LEU A 203 -0.04 -16.50 -1.63
CA LEU A 203 1.34 -16.96 -1.83
C LEU A 203 1.73 -16.95 -3.31
N ASP A 204 0.85 -17.45 -4.19
CA ASP A 204 1.10 -17.47 -5.63
C ASP A 204 1.29 -16.05 -6.17
N LEU A 205 0.40 -15.11 -5.77
CA LEU A 205 0.49 -13.70 -6.14
C LEU A 205 1.77 -13.06 -5.58
N ILE A 206 2.08 -13.26 -4.30
CA ILE A 206 3.29 -12.71 -3.68
C ILE A 206 4.55 -13.22 -4.37
N SER A 207 4.57 -14.51 -4.73
CA SER A 207 5.69 -15.13 -5.45
C SER A 207 5.90 -14.49 -6.81
N ASP A 208 4.84 -14.28 -7.59
CA ASP A 208 4.91 -13.61 -8.90
C ASP A 208 5.42 -12.17 -8.77
N LEU A 209 4.80 -11.36 -7.89
CA LEU A 209 5.17 -9.97 -7.70
C LEU A 209 6.61 -9.82 -7.23
N ARG A 210 7.06 -10.67 -6.30
CA ARG A 210 8.44 -10.69 -5.81
C ARG A 210 9.41 -11.07 -6.93
N ALA A 211 9.09 -12.08 -7.73
CA ALA A 211 9.94 -12.51 -8.84
C ALA A 211 10.12 -11.41 -9.90
N ARG A 212 9.05 -10.66 -10.21
CA ARG A 212 9.11 -9.52 -11.13
C ARG A 212 10.03 -8.41 -10.63
N VAL A 213 9.88 -8.00 -9.35
CA VAL A 213 10.75 -7.00 -8.73
C VAL A 213 12.21 -7.47 -8.69
N GLU A 214 12.43 -8.73 -8.32
CA GLU A 214 13.79 -9.29 -8.20
C GLU A 214 14.49 -9.43 -9.56
N THR A 215 13.74 -9.76 -10.61
CA THR A 215 14.26 -9.77 -11.99
C THR A 215 14.82 -8.41 -12.38
N VAL A 216 14.11 -7.32 -12.04
CA VAL A 216 14.60 -5.96 -12.29
C VAL A 216 15.81 -5.64 -11.42
N ARG A 217 15.77 -5.97 -10.11
CA ARG A 217 16.89 -5.75 -9.19
C ARG A 217 18.18 -6.40 -9.68
N GLN A 218 18.10 -7.64 -10.16
CA GLN A 218 19.25 -8.37 -10.70
C GLN A 218 19.80 -7.73 -11.96
N ARG A 219 18.92 -7.28 -12.86
CA ARG A 219 19.32 -6.60 -14.10
C ARG A 219 20.05 -5.28 -13.83
N VAL A 220 19.56 -4.50 -12.87
CA VAL A 220 20.14 -3.18 -12.54
C VAL A 220 21.27 -3.25 -11.51
N ALA A 221 21.61 -4.45 -11.03
CA ALA A 221 22.65 -4.64 -10.03
C ALA A 221 24.02 -4.22 -10.59
N GLY A 222 24.73 -3.37 -9.85
CA GLY A 222 26.06 -2.87 -10.24
C GLY A 222 26.05 -1.72 -11.24
N LEU A 223 24.88 -1.33 -11.78
CA LEU A 223 24.76 -0.12 -12.60
C LEU A 223 24.81 1.15 -11.72
N PRO A 224 25.33 2.27 -12.24
CA PRO A 224 25.38 3.52 -11.49
C PRO A 224 23.97 4.08 -11.28
N ALA A 225 23.59 4.27 -10.01
CA ALA A 225 22.25 4.77 -9.68
C ALA A 225 22.01 6.21 -10.20
N LYS A 226 20.85 6.43 -10.81
CA LYS A 226 20.41 7.78 -11.26
C LYS A 226 19.45 8.43 -10.28
N LYS A 227 19.45 9.77 -10.23
CA LYS A 227 18.53 10.56 -9.40
C LYS A 227 17.14 10.60 -10.03
N VAL A 228 16.17 10.00 -9.35
CA VAL A 228 14.78 9.89 -9.80
C VAL A 228 13.89 10.82 -8.99
N LEU A 229 13.14 11.70 -9.66
CA LEU A 229 12.12 12.53 -9.04
C LEU A 229 10.73 11.95 -9.33
N VAL A 230 9.95 11.63 -8.30
CA VAL A 230 8.53 11.28 -8.45
C VAL A 230 7.69 12.52 -8.14
N ALA A 231 6.98 13.02 -9.15
CA ALA A 231 6.16 14.22 -9.05
C ALA A 231 4.72 13.96 -9.52
N TYR A 232 3.73 14.39 -8.74
CA TYR A 232 2.30 14.33 -9.07
C TYR A 232 1.76 15.76 -9.29
N PRO A 233 1.66 16.22 -10.56
CA PRO A 233 1.11 17.54 -10.88
C PRO A 233 -0.35 17.71 -10.46
N GLY A 234 -1.20 16.70 -10.65
CA GLY A 234 -2.61 16.73 -10.22
C GLY A 234 -2.81 16.77 -8.71
N MET A 235 -1.74 16.57 -7.93
CA MET A 235 -1.75 16.68 -6.46
C MET A 235 -1.11 17.97 -5.95
N ALA A 236 -1.07 19.04 -6.75
CA ALA A 236 -0.40 20.29 -6.36
C ALA A 236 -0.92 20.93 -5.07
N MET A 237 -2.16 20.65 -4.67
CA MET A 237 -2.73 21.09 -3.39
C MET A 237 -2.02 20.50 -2.16
N MET A 238 -1.26 19.42 -2.32
CA MET A 238 -0.47 18.81 -1.24
C MET A 238 0.83 19.57 -0.96
N ASN A 239 1.25 20.49 -1.83
CA ASN A 239 2.40 21.36 -1.62
C ASN A 239 1.93 22.78 -1.32
N ALA A 240 2.44 23.39 -0.25
CA ALA A 240 2.03 24.71 0.22
C ALA A 240 2.27 25.85 -0.79
N ASN A 241 3.18 25.65 -1.74
CA ASN A 241 3.53 26.62 -2.78
C ASN A 241 2.83 26.33 -4.12
N GLY A 242 1.88 25.38 -4.16
CA GLY A 242 1.14 25.01 -5.37
C GLY A 242 2.00 24.33 -6.44
N LEU A 243 3.15 23.77 -6.05
CA LEU A 243 3.99 22.94 -6.91
C LEU A 243 3.45 21.50 -6.97
N PRO A 244 3.84 20.69 -7.97
CA PRO A 244 3.54 19.26 -7.95
C PRO A 244 3.91 18.62 -6.61
N ALA A 245 3.12 17.67 -6.15
CA ALA A 245 3.49 16.89 -4.97
C ALA A 245 4.73 16.06 -5.29
N VAL A 246 5.78 16.20 -4.48
CA VAL A 246 7.02 15.42 -4.61
C VAL A 246 7.01 14.32 -3.56
N MET A 247 7.13 13.07 -4.02
CA MET A 247 7.06 11.88 -3.17
C MET A 247 8.46 11.42 -2.76
N THR A 248 8.68 11.17 -1.47
CA THR A 248 9.95 10.71 -0.91
C THR A 248 9.75 9.85 0.33
N GLY A 249 10.73 8.99 0.62
CA GLY A 249 10.74 8.09 1.75
C GLY A 249 9.92 6.82 1.54
N GLY A 250 10.09 5.86 2.47
CA GLY A 250 9.31 4.63 2.53
C GLY A 250 9.18 3.91 1.18
N ILE A 251 7.94 3.61 0.80
CA ILE A 251 7.61 2.86 -0.42
C ILE A 251 8.15 3.52 -1.69
N TYR A 252 8.14 4.86 -1.78
CA TYR A 252 8.62 5.57 -2.97
C TYR A 252 10.12 5.34 -3.17
N ASP A 253 10.90 5.44 -2.10
CA ASP A 253 12.34 5.22 -2.13
C ASP A 253 12.66 3.74 -2.42
N ASP A 254 11.89 2.79 -1.87
CA ASP A 254 12.10 1.36 -2.11
C ASP A 254 11.77 0.96 -3.57
N VAL A 255 10.70 1.51 -4.15
CA VAL A 255 10.36 1.32 -5.58
C VAL A 255 11.44 1.90 -6.49
N ILE A 256 11.90 3.13 -6.23
CA ILE A 256 12.98 3.76 -7.00
C ILE A 256 14.28 2.94 -6.89
N LYS A 257 14.62 2.49 -5.68
CA LYS A 257 15.81 1.69 -5.42
C LYS A 257 15.74 0.34 -6.16
N ALA A 258 14.60 -0.33 -6.11
CA ALA A 258 14.38 -1.58 -6.83
C ALA A 258 14.53 -1.41 -8.36
N ALA A 259 14.21 -0.24 -8.89
CA ALA A 259 14.39 0.12 -10.29
C ALA A 259 15.83 0.58 -10.66
N GLY A 260 16.78 0.54 -9.72
CA GLY A 260 18.18 0.93 -9.95
C GLY A 260 18.44 2.43 -9.85
N GLY A 261 17.52 3.19 -9.25
CA GLY A 261 17.66 4.63 -9.01
C GLY A 261 17.91 4.96 -7.55
N VAL A 262 17.97 6.27 -7.27
CA VAL A 262 17.93 6.85 -5.92
C VAL A 262 17.02 8.07 -5.97
N ASN A 263 16.16 8.24 -4.96
CA ASN A 263 15.26 9.39 -4.92
C ASN A 263 16.06 10.71 -4.94
N ALA A 264 15.62 11.68 -5.74
CA ALA A 264 16.21 13.02 -5.82
C ALA A 264 16.19 13.73 -4.46
N PHE A 265 15.23 13.41 -3.60
CA PHE A 265 15.07 13.90 -2.23
C PHE A 265 15.27 12.81 -1.18
N ALA A 266 16.08 11.77 -1.47
CA ALA A 266 16.38 10.70 -0.53
C ALA A 266 16.85 11.26 0.83
N GLY A 267 16.31 10.72 1.92
CA GLY A 267 16.60 11.15 3.30
C GLY A 267 15.85 12.41 3.76
N GLN A 268 15.06 13.05 2.89
CA GLN A 268 14.13 14.10 3.29
C GLN A 268 12.84 13.50 3.83
N THR A 269 12.14 14.26 4.68
CA THR A 269 10.82 13.86 5.19
C THR A 269 9.72 14.28 4.22
N SER A 270 8.54 13.64 4.33
CA SER A 270 7.36 14.09 3.59
C SER A 270 6.98 15.54 3.89
N ASP A 271 7.27 16.03 5.10
CA ASP A 271 6.97 17.42 5.48
C ASP A 271 7.91 18.41 4.79
N ALA A 272 9.17 18.00 4.56
CA ALA A 272 10.10 18.79 3.77
C ALA A 272 9.61 18.94 2.33
N THR A 273 9.10 17.87 1.71
CA THR A 273 8.62 17.95 0.31
C THR A 273 7.29 18.71 0.15
N ARG A 274 6.45 18.75 1.19
CA ARG A 274 5.21 19.56 1.22
C ARG A 274 5.46 21.07 1.19
N THR A 275 6.65 21.52 1.56
CA THR A 275 6.99 22.95 1.63
C THR A 275 8.03 23.37 0.59
N LEU A 276 8.40 22.48 -0.34
CA LEU A 276 9.33 22.81 -1.43
C LEU A 276 8.86 24.03 -2.21
N ASN A 277 9.80 24.95 -2.44
CA ASN A 277 9.62 26.10 -3.33
C ASN A 277 10.27 25.86 -4.70
N LYS A 278 10.13 26.84 -5.61
CA LYS A 278 10.58 26.72 -7.00
C LYS A 278 12.10 26.61 -7.09
N GLU A 279 12.81 27.35 -6.26
CA GLU A 279 14.27 27.41 -6.24
C GLU A 279 14.86 26.07 -5.77
N GLN A 280 14.31 25.51 -4.69
CA GLN A 280 14.68 24.18 -4.18
C GLN A 280 14.43 23.09 -5.22
N LEU A 281 13.26 23.12 -5.88
CA LEU A 281 12.94 22.14 -6.90
C LEU A 281 13.81 22.30 -8.16
N ALA A 282 14.11 23.54 -8.56
CA ALA A 282 14.98 23.84 -9.72
C ALA A 282 16.44 23.42 -9.52
N THR A 283 16.92 23.41 -8.27
CA THR A 283 18.29 23.00 -7.90
C THR A 283 18.42 21.51 -7.60
N ALA A 284 17.31 20.77 -7.55
CA ALA A 284 17.32 19.32 -7.39
C ALA A 284 18.07 18.64 -8.54
N GLN A 285 18.84 17.61 -8.22
CA GLN A 285 19.45 16.74 -9.21
C GLN A 285 18.39 15.75 -9.69
N VAL A 286 18.01 15.85 -10.97
CA VAL A 286 16.98 15.01 -11.58
C VAL A 286 17.51 14.48 -12.90
N ASP A 287 17.87 13.20 -12.91
CA ASP A 287 18.31 12.46 -14.10
C ASP A 287 17.12 11.81 -14.82
N VAL A 288 16.10 11.42 -14.04
CA VAL A 288 14.86 10.82 -14.52
C VAL A 288 13.67 11.47 -13.82
N LEU A 289 12.68 11.88 -14.61
CA LEU A 289 11.40 12.34 -14.09
C LEU A 289 10.36 11.20 -14.14
N VAL A 290 9.73 10.91 -13.01
CA VAL A 290 8.57 10.03 -12.92
C VAL A 290 7.35 10.91 -12.70
N VAL A 291 6.47 10.97 -13.70
CA VAL A 291 5.21 11.71 -13.62
C VAL A 291 4.13 10.79 -13.10
N GLY A 292 3.61 11.11 -11.93
CA GLY A 292 2.48 10.41 -11.31
C GLY A 292 1.15 10.97 -11.81
N LEU A 293 0.25 10.08 -12.22
CA LEU A 293 -1.13 10.40 -12.58
C LEU A 293 -2.08 10.02 -11.44
N PHE A 294 -2.97 10.95 -11.07
CA PHE A 294 -3.98 10.76 -10.03
C PHE A 294 -5.40 10.69 -10.61
N THR A 295 -5.62 11.24 -11.80
CA THR A 295 -6.93 11.34 -12.44
C THR A 295 -6.84 11.05 -13.95
N PRO A 296 -7.91 10.54 -14.59
CA PRO A 296 -7.88 10.18 -16.02
C PRO A 296 -7.79 11.39 -16.95
N GLN A 297 -7.96 12.61 -16.43
CA GLN A 297 -7.83 13.84 -17.20
C GLN A 297 -6.37 14.25 -17.38
N GLU A 298 -5.47 13.78 -16.53
CA GLU A 298 -4.05 14.10 -16.61
C GLU A 298 -3.37 13.34 -17.76
N LYS A 299 -2.51 14.04 -18.48
CA LYS A 299 -1.75 13.49 -19.59
C LYS A 299 -0.26 13.57 -19.29
N GLY A 300 0.33 12.41 -19.01
CA GLY A 300 1.71 12.34 -18.51
C GLY A 300 2.75 13.01 -19.41
N GLU A 301 2.61 12.92 -20.73
CA GLU A 301 3.50 13.60 -21.68
C GLU A 301 3.39 15.13 -21.60
N GLU A 302 2.17 15.67 -21.56
CA GLU A 302 1.93 17.11 -21.44
C GLU A 302 2.47 17.64 -20.10
N GLU A 303 2.27 16.89 -19.02
CA GLU A 303 2.79 17.24 -17.70
C GLU A 303 4.32 17.16 -17.62
N ALA A 304 4.94 16.13 -18.21
CA ALA A 304 6.39 16.04 -18.33
C ALA A 304 6.96 17.23 -19.12
N ALA A 305 6.33 17.60 -20.24
CA ALA A 305 6.74 18.74 -21.05
C ALA A 305 6.67 20.07 -20.26
N LYS A 306 5.60 20.29 -19.47
CA LYS A 306 5.47 21.47 -18.59
C LYS A 306 6.58 21.51 -17.55
N LEU A 307 6.87 20.38 -16.89
CA LEU A 307 7.93 20.30 -15.88
C LEU A 307 9.31 20.53 -16.49
N PHE A 308 9.58 19.96 -17.67
CA PHE A 308 10.84 20.18 -18.37
C PHE A 308 11.04 21.63 -18.81
N ALA A 309 9.95 22.32 -19.21
CA ALA A 309 9.99 23.74 -19.53
C ALA A 309 10.21 24.61 -18.28
N ALA A 310 9.61 24.24 -17.15
CA ALA A 310 9.75 24.96 -15.89
C ALA A 310 11.14 24.78 -15.25
N TYR A 311 11.76 23.61 -15.43
CA TYR A 311 13.03 23.24 -14.81
C TYR A 311 14.09 22.82 -15.85
N PRO A 312 14.53 23.73 -16.74
CA PRO A 312 15.43 23.39 -17.85
C PRO A 312 16.84 22.94 -17.42
N ASN A 313 17.21 23.17 -16.16
CA ASN A 313 18.52 22.82 -15.63
C ASN A 313 18.68 21.33 -15.30
N TRP A 314 17.58 20.61 -15.06
CA TRP A 314 17.61 19.17 -14.78
C TRP A 314 18.23 18.39 -15.94
N ALA A 315 18.97 17.33 -15.64
CA ALA A 315 19.48 16.42 -16.65
C ALA A 315 18.33 15.77 -17.44
N ALA A 316 17.27 15.34 -16.74
CA ALA A 316 16.03 14.83 -17.32
C ALA A 316 15.39 15.80 -18.32
N SER A 317 15.40 17.11 -18.05
CA SER A 317 14.83 18.13 -18.94
C SER A 317 15.61 18.27 -20.25
N LYS A 318 16.92 18.06 -20.20
CA LYS A 318 17.83 18.12 -21.36
C LYS A 318 17.74 16.85 -22.20
N SER A 319 17.72 15.68 -21.55
CA SER A 319 17.62 14.37 -22.22
C SER A 319 16.18 13.96 -22.56
N LYS A 320 15.17 14.69 -22.07
CA LYS A 320 13.75 14.35 -22.11
C LYS A 320 13.46 12.97 -21.51
N THR A 321 14.21 12.57 -20.48
CA THR A 321 14.06 11.26 -19.82
C THR A 321 12.94 11.30 -18.79
N TYR A 322 11.81 10.67 -19.11
CA TYR A 322 10.70 10.49 -18.17
C TYR A 322 9.98 9.17 -18.36
N THR A 323 9.24 8.75 -17.33
CA THR A 323 8.18 7.74 -17.44
C THR A 323 6.94 8.22 -16.69
N VAL A 324 5.81 7.56 -16.95
CA VAL A 324 4.52 7.82 -16.31
C VAL A 324 4.16 6.63 -15.44
N VAL A 325 3.70 6.91 -14.22
CA VAL A 325 3.19 5.92 -13.26
C VAL A 325 1.87 6.40 -12.66
N SER A 326 1.18 5.55 -11.91
CA SER A 326 0.02 5.96 -11.11
C SER A 326 0.04 5.34 -9.71
N ASP A 327 -0.62 4.22 -9.52
CA ASP A 327 -0.82 3.52 -8.25
C ASP A 327 0.40 2.68 -7.84
N GLY A 328 1.24 2.25 -8.78
CA GLY A 328 2.35 1.33 -8.52
C GLY A 328 3.49 1.91 -7.66
N VAL A 329 3.56 3.22 -7.42
CA VAL A 329 4.54 3.80 -6.49
C VAL A 329 4.00 3.98 -5.07
N TYR A 330 2.70 3.72 -4.84
CA TYR A 330 2.09 3.70 -3.52
C TYR A 330 2.13 2.29 -2.91
N LEU A 331 1.75 2.17 -1.63
CA LEU A 331 1.49 0.85 -1.06
C LEU A 331 0.33 0.18 -1.80
N GLY A 332 0.59 -0.98 -2.38
CA GLY A 332 -0.38 -1.76 -3.13
C GLY A 332 0.29 -2.91 -3.88
N PRO A 333 -0.49 -3.81 -4.49
CA PRO A 333 0.05 -4.97 -5.18
C PRO A 333 0.77 -4.62 -6.51
N LEU A 334 0.64 -3.39 -7.00
CA LEU A 334 1.16 -2.99 -8.32
C LEU A 334 2.60 -2.48 -8.32
N ASN A 335 3.35 -2.60 -7.23
CA ASN A 335 4.73 -2.09 -7.15
C ASN A 335 5.66 -2.62 -8.25
N ALA A 336 5.49 -3.88 -8.66
CA ALA A 336 6.27 -4.48 -9.75
C ALA A 336 6.13 -3.71 -11.07
N TRP A 337 4.94 -3.19 -11.40
CA TRP A 337 4.72 -2.43 -12.63
C TRP A 337 5.47 -1.10 -12.61
N ALA A 338 5.46 -0.38 -11.49
CA ALA A 338 6.21 0.86 -11.36
C ALA A 338 7.73 0.60 -11.43
N VAL A 339 8.23 -0.44 -10.73
CA VAL A 339 9.64 -0.84 -10.78
C VAL A 339 10.07 -1.13 -12.23
N GLU A 340 9.29 -1.91 -12.98
CA GLU A 340 9.55 -2.22 -14.38
C GLU A 340 9.54 -0.97 -15.27
N LYS A 341 8.55 -0.09 -15.13
CA LYS A 341 8.46 1.16 -15.92
C LYS A 341 9.63 2.10 -15.63
N ILE A 342 9.94 2.31 -14.36
CA ILE A 342 11.03 3.20 -13.93
C ILE A 342 12.38 2.65 -14.40
N SER A 343 12.63 1.35 -14.24
CA SER A 343 13.92 0.75 -14.63
C SER A 343 14.26 0.96 -16.11
N LYS A 344 13.28 0.88 -17.01
CA LYS A 344 13.46 1.08 -18.47
C LYS A 344 13.99 2.47 -18.84
N VAL A 345 13.70 3.48 -18.03
CA VAL A 345 14.15 4.87 -18.28
C VAL A 345 15.35 5.26 -17.42
N VAL A 346 15.50 4.63 -16.25
CA VAL A 346 16.73 4.73 -15.45
C VAL A 346 17.89 4.08 -16.21
N HIS A 347 17.68 2.90 -16.80
CA HIS A 347 18.70 2.15 -17.53
C HIS A 347 18.17 1.67 -18.89
N PRO A 348 18.16 2.54 -19.93
CA PRO A 348 17.64 2.19 -21.24
C PRO A 348 18.53 1.15 -21.96
N GLY A 349 17.95 0.03 -22.38
CA GLY A 349 18.63 -0.98 -23.19
C GLY A 349 19.05 -2.25 -22.45
N ASP A 350 18.78 -2.32 -21.14
CA ASP A 350 19.06 -3.49 -20.29
C ASP A 350 17.84 -4.43 -20.13
#